data_AF-A0A133ZZN0-F1
#
_entry.id   AF-A0A133ZZN0-F1
#
_cell.length_a   1.000
_cell.length_b   1.000
_cell.length_c   1.000
_cell.angle_alpha   90.00
_cell.angle_beta   90.00
_cell.angle_gamma   90.00
#
_symmetry.space_group_name_H-M   'P 1'
#
loop_
_entity.id
_entity.type
_entity.pdbx_description
1 polymer ?
#
loop_
_entity_poly.entity_id
_entity_poly.type
_entity_poly.pdbx_seq_one_letter_code
_entity_poly.pdbx_strand_id
1 'polypeptide(L)' 'MLKRLKDMGMKLSEIKKYSDLRYEGNGTIKERMKILINHKKYVNIEIEKWQKYLQNLDDKLEIYESFFKSISEK' A
#
# COMPACT_ATOMS: atom_id res chain seq x y z
N MET A 1 15.93 -4.95 -0.97
CA MET A 1 15.12 -3.84 -1.54
C MET A 1 14.06 -4.35 -2.51
N LEU A 2 14.43 -5.10 -3.56
CA LEU A 2 13.46 -5.61 -4.56
C LEU A 2 12.30 -6.41 -3.96
N LYS A 3 12.57 -7.27 -2.96
CA LYS A 3 11.53 -8.00 -2.21
C LYS A 3 10.46 -7.05 -1.62
N ARG A 4 10.88 -5.95 -0.99
CA ARG A 4 9.95 -4.97 -0.40
C ARG A 4 9.09 -4.28 -1.47
N LEU A 5 9.66 -3.93 -2.63
CA LEU A 5 8.90 -3.36 -3.74
C LEU A 5 7.83 -4.34 -4.24
N LYS A 6 8.17 -5.63 -4.31
CA LYS A 6 7.21 -6.70 -4.64
C LYS A 6 6.10 -6.81 -3.60
N ASP A 7 6.46 -6.86 -2.32
CA ASP A 7 5.51 -7.01 -1.21
C ASP A 7 4.55 -5.81 -1.13
N MET A 8 4.97 -4.62 -1.55
CA MET A 8 4.15 -3.40 -1.68
C MET A 8 3.37 -3.31 -3.01
N GLY A 9 3.32 -4.37 -3.80
CA GLY A 9 2.48 -4.45 -5.01
C GLY A 9 3.11 -3.90 -6.30
N MET A 10 4.42 -3.59 -6.33
CA MET A 10 5.08 -3.24 -7.59
C MET A 10 5.07 -4.42 -8.56
N LYS A 11 4.73 -4.17 -9.83
CA LYS A 11 4.72 -5.19 -10.88
C LYS A 11 6.12 -5.76 -11.10
N LEU A 12 6.22 -7.07 -11.35
CA LEU A 12 7.51 -7.74 -11.61
C LEU A 12 8.28 -7.09 -12.78
N SER A 13 7.58 -6.59 -13.80
CA SER A 13 8.18 -5.86 -14.93
C SER A 13 8.87 -4.55 -14.49
N GLU A 14 8.28 -3.80 -13.55
CA GLU A 14 8.88 -2.58 -13.02
C GLU A 14 10.04 -2.87 -12.06
N ILE A 15 9.94 -3.95 -11.27
CA ILE A 15 11.04 -4.42 -10.42
C ILE A 15 12.24 -4.83 -11.28
N LYS A 16 11.99 -5.57 -12.38
CA LYS A 16 13.04 -5.95 -13.34
C LYS A 16 13.67 -4.70 -13.93
N LYS A 17 12.88 -3.76 -14.47
CA LYS A 17 13.38 -2.49 -15.02
C LYS A 17 14.24 -1.72 -14.02
N TYR A 18 13.79 -1.61 -12.76
CA TYR A 18 14.57 -0.95 -11.72
C TYR A 18 15.90 -1.68 -11.43
N SER A 19 15.89 -3.02 -11.43
CA SER A 19 17.08 -3.85 -11.24
C SER A 19 18.09 -3.65 -12.36
N ASP A 20 17.62 -3.65 -13.62
CA ASP A 20 18.47 -3.47 -14.81
C ASP A 20 19.13 -2.09 -14.78
N LEU A 21 18.36 -1.02 -14.53
CA LEU A 21 18.89 0.33 -14.37
C LEU A 21 19.91 0.42 -13.22
N ARG A 22 19.71 -0.32 -12.12
CA ARG A 22 20.65 -0.32 -11.00
C ARG A 22 21.98 -1.01 -11.39
N TYR A 23 21.93 -2.04 -12.22
CA TYR A 23 23.11 -2.73 -12.74
C TYR A 23 23.92 -1.84 -13.70
N GLU A 24 23.25 -1.02 -14.52
CA GLU A 24 23.89 -0.04 -15.42
C GLU A 24 24.69 1.08 -14.68
N GLY A 25 24.45 1.26 -13.38
CA GLY A 25 25.25 2.13 -12.52
C GLY A 25 24.71 3.56 -12.37
N ASN A 26 25.60 4.52 -12.12
CA ASN A 26 25.21 5.86 -11.65
C ASN A 26 24.57 6.75 -12.72
N GLY A 27 24.73 6.43 -14.01
CA GLY A 27 24.09 7.16 -15.11
C GLY A 27 22.55 7.12 -15.06
N THR A 28 21.97 6.13 -14.38
CA THR A 28 20.51 5.88 -14.34
C THR A 28 19.82 6.37 -13.07
N ILE A 29 20.49 7.16 -12.23
CA ILE A 29 19.95 7.58 -10.93
C ILE A 29 18.62 8.31 -11.09
N LYS A 30 18.48 9.16 -12.11
CA LYS A 30 17.24 9.93 -12.36
C LYS A 30 16.06 9.02 -12.70
N GLU A 31 16.28 8.00 -13.52
CA GLU A 31 15.28 7.01 -13.94
C GLU A 31 14.85 6.15 -12.74
N ARG A 32 15.82 5.69 -11.94
CA ARG A 32 15.57 4.95 -10.71
C ARG A 32 14.76 5.76 -9.71
N MET A 33 15.10 7.05 -9.53
CA MET A 33 14.31 7.96 -8.68
C MET A 33 12.88 8.12 -9.18
N LYS A 34 12.69 8.28 -10.49
CA LYS A 34 11.34 8.41 -11.09
C LYS A 34 10.47 7.17 -10.79
N ILE A 35 11.03 5.97 -10.92
CA ILE A 35 10.32 4.72 -10.59
C ILE A 35 9.89 4.72 -9.12
N LEU A 36 10.82 5.04 -8.21
CA LEU A 36 10.54 5.04 -6.77
C LEU A 36 9.52 6.12 -6.35
N ILE A 37 9.59 7.33 -6.93
CA ILE A 37 8.63 8.41 -6.67
C ILE A 37 7.23 8.00 -7.14
N ASN A 38 7.12 7.40 -8.32
CA ASN A 38 5.83 6.92 -8.83
C ASN A 38 5.26 5.81 -7.95
N HIS A 39 6.10 4.87 -7.52
CA HIS A 39 5.65 3.81 -6.61
C HIS A 39 5.25 4.36 -5.24
N LYS A 40 5.96 5.36 -4.71
CA LYS A 40 5.55 6.06 -3.48
C LYS A 40 4.14 6.64 -3.60
N LYS A 41 3.82 7.27 -4.74
CA LYS A 41 2.45 7.79 -4.98
C LYS A 41 1.42 6.68 -4.98
N TYR A 42 1.70 5.56 -5.63
CA TYR A 42 0.83 4.37 -5.63
C TYR A 42 0.60 3.84 -4.20
N VAL A 43 1.66 3.67 -3.41
CA VAL A 43 1.56 3.18 -2.03
C VAL A 43 0.71 4.12 -1.17
N ASN A 44 0.84 5.44 -1.32
CA ASN A 44 0.01 6.40 -0.59
C ASN A 44 -1.48 6.25 -0.94
N ILE A 45 -1.81 6.08 -2.22
CA ILE A 45 -3.21 5.86 -2.66
C ILE A 45 -3.76 4.57 -2.05
N GLU A 46 -2.98 3.49 -2.02
CA GLU A 46 -3.42 2.23 -1.40
C GLU A 46 -3.60 2.40 0.13
N ILE A 47 -2.72 3.13 0.81
CA ILE A 47 -2.87 3.43 2.25
C ILE A 47 -4.20 4.16 2.51
N GLU A 48 -4.50 5.21 1.76
CA GLU A 48 -5.75 5.97 1.91
C GLU A 48 -6.99 5.09 1.69
N LYS A 49 -6.93 4.20 0.69
CA LYS A 49 -7.98 3.22 0.41
C LYS A 49 -8.18 2.25 1.58
N TRP A 50 -7.09 1.71 2.13
CA TRP A 50 -7.15 0.79 3.26
C TRP A 50 -7.65 1.46 4.54
N GLN A 51 -7.25 2.70 4.79
CA GLN A 51 -7.77 3.49 5.91
C GLN A 51 -9.29 3.68 5.80
N LYS A 52 -9.80 3.98 4.60
CA LYS A 52 -11.24 4.08 4.38
C LYS A 52 -11.97 2.75 4.62
N TYR A 53 -11.38 1.63 4.21
CA TYR A 53 -11.96 0.31 4.49
C TYR A 53 -11.95 -0.04 5.96
N LEU A 54 -10.89 0.33 6.68
CA LEU A 54 -10.82 0.15 8.12
C LEU A 54 -11.92 0.95 8.83
N GLN A 55 -12.10 2.23 8.47
CA GLN A 55 -13.19 3.03 9.03
C GLN A 55 -14.57 2.40 8.80
N ASN A 56 -14.84 1.90 7.58
CA ASN A 56 -16.10 1.21 7.29
C ASN A 56 -16.31 -0.07 8.13
N LEU A 57 -15.22 -0.72 8.54
CA LEU A 57 -15.29 -1.88 9.42
C LEU A 57 -15.56 -1.45 10.86
N ASP A 58 -14.87 -0.41 11.33
CA ASP A 58 -15.05 0.16 12.67
C ASP A 58 -16.51 0.61 12.87
N ASP A 59 -17.07 1.35 11.91
CA ASP A 59 -18.48 1.79 11.94
C ASP A 59 -19.44 0.59 12.04
N LYS A 60 -19.14 -0.50 11.34
CA LYS A 60 -19.96 -1.73 11.40
C LYS A 60 -19.84 -2.44 12.73
N LEU A 61 -18.63 -2.49 13.31
CA LEU A 61 -18.40 -3.10 14.60
C LEU A 61 -19.13 -2.34 15.70
N GLU A 62 -19.09 -1.00 15.67
CA GLU A 62 -19.81 -0.15 16.64
C GLU A 62 -21.33 -0.40 16.63
N ILE A 63 -21.92 -0.58 15.44
CA ILE A 63 -23.34 -0.94 15.30
C ILE A 63 -23.63 -2.28 15.99
N TYR A 64 -22.81 -3.30 15.74
CA TYR A 64 -23.01 -4.62 16.32
C TYR A 64 -22.76 -4.66 17.83
N GLU A 65 -21.77 -3.91 18.33
CA GLU A 65 -21.51 -3.76 19.76
C GLU A 65 -22.69 -3.11 20.48
N SER A 66 -23.28 -2.07 19.86
CA SER A 66 -24.47 -1.39 20.38
C SER A 66 -25.67 -2.34 20.44
N PHE A 67 -25.89 -3.14 19.40
CA PHE A 67 -26.94 -4.17 19.39
C PHE A 67 -26.71 -5.22 20.47
N PHE A 68 -25.49 -5.73 20.61
CA PHE A 68 -25.16 -6.71 21.63
C PHE A 68 -25.44 -6.18 23.05
N LYS A 69 -25.05 -4.93 23.32
CA LYS A 69 -25.29 -4.28 24.62
C LYS A 69 -26.79 -4.15 24.92
N SER A 70 -27.59 -3.72 23.93
CA SER A 70 -29.05 -3.61 24.08
C SER A 70 -29.76 -4.95 24.33
N ILE A 71 -29.18 -6.06 23.88
CA ILE A 71 -29.71 -7.41 24.15
C ILE A 71 -29.32 -7.86 25.56
N SER A 72 -28.11 -7.52 26.02
CA SER A 72 -27.60 -7.87 27.35
C SER A 72 -28.24 -7.07 28.49
N GLU A 73 -28.81 -5.90 28.21
CA GLU A 73 -29.48 -5.03 29.20
C GLU A 73 -31.00 -5.32 29.33
N LYS A 74 -31.52 -6.31 28.59
CA LYS A 74 -32.89 -6.85 28.72
C LYS A 74 -32.89 -8.19 29.46
#